data_AF-A0A7J7VCD0-F1
#
_entry.id   AF-A0A7J7VCD0-F1
#
_cell.length_a   1.000
_cell.length_b   1.000
_cell.length_c   1.000
_cell.angle_alpha   90.00
_cell.angle_beta   90.00
_cell.angle_gamma   90.00
#
_symmetry.space_group_name_H-M   'P 1'
#
loop_
_entity.id
_entity.type
_entity.pdbx_description
1 polymer ?
#
loop_
_entity_poly.entity_id
_entity_poly.type
_entity_poly.pdbx_seq_one_letter_code
_entity_poly.pdbx_strand_id
1 'polypeptide(L)'
;MHAPRPTFLLLHVWRALLLAGAASGAAVPLHARGQPSSPSPLAYMLSLYRDPPQADIIRSLQAQDVEVDGQNWTFAFDFSFLSQKEDLEWAELRLQLASPLGLSPGVPLSIEIFHQPKLEADRDPAGCPERLRMELFTVSLSQVTFSSGSMVLEVTRPLSKWLKHPGKLGEQKPKLARGCWPRPPTPPASNVLLLLYSNLPPEQRRLGGATLLWEAESSWRAQEGQLFQEKGRRHPRHHLPDRSQLCRRVKFQVDFNLIGWGAWIIYPKQYNAYRCEGECPNPVGEEFHPTNHAYIQSLLKRYQPHRVPSTCCAPVKTRPLSMLYVDNGRVLLEHHKDMIVEECGCL
;
A
#
# COMPACT_ATOMS: atom_id res chain seq x y z
N MET A 1 -74.25 -31.22 -6.52
CA MET A 1 -74.18 -32.62 -6.06
C MET A 1 -73.36 -32.64 -4.77
N HIS A 2 -73.97 -33.16 -3.71
CA HIS A 2 -73.73 -33.04 -2.24
C HIS A 2 -72.26 -32.93 -1.77
N ALA A 3 -71.79 -31.95 -0.98
CA ALA A 3 -72.11 -31.54 0.43
C ALA A 3 -71.82 -32.65 1.48
N PRO A 4 -71.44 -32.37 2.76
CA PRO A 4 -70.86 -31.17 3.41
C PRO A 4 -69.79 -31.49 4.52
N ARG A 5 -69.26 -30.44 5.19
CA ARG A 5 -68.61 -30.50 6.54
C ARG A 5 -69.64 -30.82 7.65
N PRO A 6 -69.25 -31.44 8.79
CA PRO A 6 -69.23 -30.73 10.10
C PRO A 6 -68.13 -31.23 11.09
N THR A 7 -67.38 -30.39 11.82
CA THR A 7 -67.57 -29.87 13.22
C THR A 7 -67.59 -30.85 14.42
N PHE A 8 -66.72 -30.51 15.39
CA PHE A 8 -66.80 -30.67 16.88
C PHE A 8 -66.73 -32.06 17.54
N LEU A 9 -65.83 -32.21 18.53
CA LEU A 9 -66.02 -32.72 19.92
C LEU A 9 -64.68 -33.20 20.53
N LEU A 10 -64.12 -32.43 21.47
CA LEU A 10 -63.93 -32.74 22.91
C LEU A 10 -62.79 -33.74 23.23
N LEU A 11 -61.67 -33.26 23.81
CA LEU A 11 -61.38 -33.15 25.26
C LEU A 11 -61.11 -34.51 25.93
N HIS A 12 -59.89 -34.69 26.48
CA HIS A 12 -59.62 -34.99 27.91
C HIS A 12 -58.13 -35.39 28.10
N VAL A 13 -57.33 -34.62 28.86
CA VAL A 13 -56.90 -34.89 30.28
C VAL A 13 -55.55 -35.65 30.28
N TRP A 14 -54.46 -35.29 30.99
CA TRP A 14 -54.26 -34.52 32.21
C TRP A 14 -52.83 -33.96 32.34
N ARG A 15 -52.70 -32.96 33.21
CA ARG A 15 -51.50 -32.32 33.78
C ARG A 15 -51.09 -33.05 35.07
N ALA A 16 -49.79 -33.19 35.35
CA ALA A 16 -49.12 -33.08 36.67
C ALA A 16 -47.67 -33.62 36.51
N LEU A 17 -46.58 -32.83 36.54
CA LEU A 17 -45.95 -32.06 37.63
C LEU A 17 -45.60 -32.85 38.91
N LEU A 18 -44.30 -33.18 39.00
CA LEU A 18 -43.36 -32.90 40.11
C LEU A 18 -43.17 -33.89 41.28
N LEU A 19 -41.89 -33.84 41.71
CA LEU A 19 -41.25 -34.27 42.97
C LEU A 19 -40.73 -35.72 42.98
N ALA A 20 -39.50 -36.03 43.38
CA ALA A 20 -38.34 -35.29 43.85
C ALA A 20 -37.13 -36.24 43.84
N GLY A 21 -35.90 -35.74 43.80
CA GLY A 21 -34.71 -36.58 43.99
C GLY A 21 -33.41 -35.87 43.67
N ALA A 22 -32.83 -35.21 44.68
CA ALA A 22 -31.49 -34.66 44.64
C ALA A 22 -30.44 -35.77 44.53
N ALA A 23 -29.46 -35.61 43.63
CA ALA A 23 -28.15 -36.25 43.74
C ALA A 23 -27.09 -35.44 42.97
N SER A 24 -26.07 -35.05 43.72
CA SER A 24 -24.81 -34.42 43.29
C SER A 24 -24.03 -35.32 42.32
N GLY A 25 -23.31 -34.73 41.36
CA GLY A 25 -22.40 -35.49 40.51
C GLY A 25 -21.79 -34.73 39.34
N ALA A 26 -20.63 -34.10 39.58
CA ALA A 26 -19.57 -33.74 38.64
C ALA A 26 -19.89 -32.78 37.47
N ALA A 27 -19.36 -31.56 37.59
CA ALA A 27 -19.12 -30.67 36.46
C ALA A 27 -18.18 -31.34 35.45
N VAL A 28 -18.71 -31.62 34.25
CA VAL A 28 -17.90 -31.98 33.09
C VAL A 28 -17.18 -30.71 32.62
N PRO A 29 -15.85 -30.69 32.51
CA PRO A 29 -15.16 -29.54 31.93
C PRO A 29 -15.45 -29.53 30.43
N LEU A 30 -16.18 -28.51 29.98
CA LEU A 30 -16.26 -28.14 28.57
C LEU A 30 -14.83 -27.91 28.09
N HIS A 31 -14.32 -28.89 27.35
CA HIS A 31 -13.05 -28.83 26.66
C HIS A 31 -12.97 -27.54 25.85
N ALA A 32 -11.80 -26.90 25.98
CA ALA A 32 -11.39 -25.69 25.31
C ALA A 32 -11.80 -25.71 23.82
N ARG A 33 -12.81 -24.91 23.49
CA ARG A 33 -13.02 -24.47 22.11
C ARG A 33 -11.80 -23.62 21.79
N GLY A 34 -10.92 -24.16 20.94
CA GLY A 34 -9.61 -23.59 20.63
C GLY A 34 -9.67 -22.07 20.50
N GLN A 35 -8.87 -21.39 21.32
CA GLN A 35 -8.54 -20.00 21.08
C GLN A 35 -7.99 -19.92 19.65
N PRO A 36 -8.51 -19.03 18.78
CA PRO A 36 -7.92 -18.83 17.48
C PRO A 36 -6.49 -18.36 17.70
N SER A 37 -5.53 -19.12 17.17
CA SER A 37 -4.15 -18.70 17.01
C SER A 37 -4.15 -17.27 16.46
N SER A 38 -3.58 -16.34 17.23
CA SER A 38 -3.53 -14.91 16.93
C SER A 38 -3.00 -14.65 15.51
N PRO A 39 -3.52 -13.65 14.79
CA PRO A 39 -3.11 -13.40 13.41
C PRO A 39 -1.62 -13.02 13.36
N SER A 40 -0.86 -13.70 12.50
CA SER A 40 0.48 -13.31 12.09
C SER A 40 0.50 -11.87 11.53
N PRO A 41 1.68 -11.22 11.40
CA PRO A 41 1.80 -9.93 10.71
C PRO A 41 1.03 -9.86 9.40
N LEU A 42 1.10 -10.93 8.60
CA LEU A 42 0.39 -11.06 7.34
C LEU A 42 -1.14 -11.09 7.53
N ALA A 43 -1.64 -11.83 8.53
CA ALA A 43 -3.07 -11.91 8.79
C ALA A 43 -3.65 -10.57 9.29
N TYR A 44 -2.87 -9.77 10.03
CA TYR A 44 -3.27 -8.41 10.36
C TYR A 44 -3.32 -7.51 9.11
N MET A 45 -2.28 -7.52 8.29
CA MET A 45 -2.28 -6.78 7.02
C MET A 45 -3.44 -7.18 6.10
N LEU A 46 -3.81 -8.47 6.06
CA LEU A 46 -4.98 -8.96 5.31
C LEU A 46 -6.31 -8.48 5.91
N SER A 47 -6.38 -8.24 7.21
CA SER A 47 -7.57 -7.64 7.84
C SER A 47 -7.74 -6.18 7.45
N LEU A 48 -6.66 -5.41 7.40
CA LEU A 48 -6.66 -4.02 6.90
C LEU A 48 -7.08 -3.95 5.42
N TYR A 49 -6.71 -4.94 4.61
CA TYR A 49 -7.21 -5.01 3.23
C TYR A 49 -8.74 -5.18 3.15
N ARG A 50 -9.35 -5.88 4.11
CA ARG A 50 -10.81 -6.09 4.14
C ARG A 50 -11.56 -4.87 4.67
N ASP A 51 -10.97 -4.13 5.59
CA ASP A 51 -11.51 -2.91 6.18
C ASP A 51 -10.42 -1.82 6.21
N PRO A 52 -10.22 -1.10 5.09
CA PRO A 52 -9.10 -0.20 4.93
C PRO A 52 -9.28 1.08 5.76
N PRO A 53 -8.30 1.43 6.60
CA PRO A 53 -8.31 2.70 7.32
C PRO A 53 -8.11 3.87 6.34
N GLN A 54 -8.41 5.08 6.80
CA GLN A 54 -8.22 6.32 6.03
C GLN A 54 -6.73 6.69 5.96
N ALA A 55 -5.93 5.94 5.21
CA ALA A 55 -4.54 6.26 4.92
C ALA A 55 -4.19 5.84 3.48
N ASP A 56 -3.38 6.62 2.77
CA ASP A 56 -2.96 6.28 1.40
C ASP A 56 -2.01 5.08 1.35
N ILE A 57 -1.09 4.98 2.33
CA ILE A 57 -0.05 3.94 2.40
C ILE A 57 0.01 3.37 3.82
N ILE A 58 0.08 2.04 3.93
CA ILE A 58 0.28 1.33 5.20
C ILE A 58 1.51 0.44 5.07
N ARG A 59 2.53 0.70 5.89
CA ARG A 59 3.79 -0.06 5.90
C ARG A 59 3.93 -0.85 7.19
N SER A 60 4.21 -2.14 7.05
CA SER A 60 4.49 -3.04 8.19
C SER A 60 5.98 -3.34 8.25
N LEU A 61 6.60 -3.03 9.38
CA LEU A 61 8.01 -3.27 9.66
C LEU A 61 8.16 -4.32 10.74
N GLN A 62 8.88 -5.38 10.41
CA GLN A 62 9.29 -6.38 11.39
C GLN A 62 10.52 -5.86 12.13
N ALA A 63 10.51 -5.96 13.46
CA ALA A 63 11.71 -5.67 14.25
C ALA A 63 12.83 -6.64 13.86
N GLN A 64 14.03 -6.11 13.59
CA GLN A 64 15.24 -6.89 13.36
C GLN A 64 15.89 -7.33 14.66
N ASP A 65 15.72 -6.55 15.71
CA ASP A 65 16.21 -6.85 17.04
C ASP A 65 15.25 -6.32 18.10
N VAL A 66 15.16 -7.06 19.21
CA VAL A 66 14.25 -6.77 20.32
C VAL A 66 14.97 -7.09 21.62
N GLU A 67 15.12 -6.09 22.46
CA GLU A 67 15.66 -6.25 23.82
C GLU A 67 14.62 -5.75 24.81
N VAL A 68 14.30 -6.58 25.81
CA VAL A 68 13.31 -6.26 26.84
C VAL A 68 13.95 -6.56 28.19
N ASP A 69 14.22 -5.50 28.96
CA ASP A 69 14.73 -5.59 30.33
C ASP A 69 13.77 -4.85 31.28
N GLY A 70 12.88 -5.62 31.93
CA GLY A 70 11.82 -5.08 32.79
C GLY A 70 10.91 -4.11 32.04
N GLN A 71 11.05 -2.82 32.33
CA GLN A 71 10.27 -1.73 31.71
C GLN A 71 11.05 -0.95 30.65
N ASN A 72 12.29 -1.33 30.36
CA ASN A 72 13.14 -0.73 29.34
C ASN A 72 13.16 -1.62 28.09
N TRP A 73 12.54 -1.14 27.02
CA TRP A 73 12.32 -1.90 25.79
C TRP A 73 12.99 -1.22 24.62
N THR A 74 13.75 -1.99 23.87
CA THR A 74 14.51 -1.51 22.72
C THR A 74 14.13 -2.28 21.47
N PHE A 75 13.84 -1.56 20.40
CA PHE A 75 13.44 -2.13 19.12
C PHE A 75 14.29 -1.54 17.99
N ALA A 76 14.79 -2.41 17.11
CA ALA A 76 15.50 -1.99 15.89
C ALA A 76 14.67 -2.33 14.65
N PHE A 77 14.47 -1.36 13.76
CA PHE A 77 13.78 -1.55 12.48
C PHE A 77 14.62 -1.04 11.31
N ASP A 78 14.41 -1.62 10.12
CA ASP A 78 14.91 -1.00 8.90
C ASP A 78 13.99 0.14 8.51
N PHE A 79 14.53 1.32 8.22
CA PHE A 79 13.80 2.48 7.71
C PHE A 79 14.37 2.96 6.37
N SER A 80 15.28 2.20 5.76
CA SER A 80 15.96 2.57 4.51
C SER A 80 15.01 2.73 3.33
N PHE A 81 13.83 2.13 3.41
CA PHE A 81 12.78 2.21 2.38
C PHE A 81 12.02 3.56 2.38
N LEU A 82 12.20 4.41 3.41
CA LEU A 82 11.55 5.73 3.49
C LEU A 82 12.24 6.73 2.55
N SER A 83 12.09 6.50 1.25
CA SER A 83 12.66 7.33 0.18
C SER A 83 11.70 8.43 -0.30
N GLN A 84 10.40 8.29 -0.02
CA GLN A 84 9.37 9.23 -0.44
C GLN A 84 9.00 10.23 0.66
N LYS A 85 8.57 11.42 0.24
CA LYS A 85 8.03 12.45 1.14
C LYS A 85 6.58 12.10 1.48
N GLU A 86 6.42 11.29 2.51
CA GLU A 86 5.11 10.88 3.04
C GLU A 86 4.78 11.65 4.32
N ASP A 87 3.50 12.01 4.51
CA ASP A 87 3.03 12.62 5.75
C ASP A 87 2.50 11.52 6.69
N LEU A 88 3.23 11.25 7.77
CA LEU A 88 2.78 10.30 8.80
C LEU A 88 1.51 10.80 9.47
N GLU A 89 0.43 10.02 9.37
CA GLU A 89 -0.84 10.28 10.03
C GLU A 89 -0.95 9.53 11.36
N TRP A 90 -0.57 8.26 11.36
CA TRP A 90 -0.69 7.37 12.51
C TRP A 90 0.44 6.34 12.53
N ALA A 91 0.90 5.96 13.71
CA ALA A 91 1.85 4.87 13.90
C ALA A 91 1.52 4.06 15.15
N GLU A 92 1.54 2.73 15.01
CA GLU A 92 1.31 1.81 16.13
C GLU A 92 2.40 0.73 16.19
N LEU A 93 2.88 0.47 17.40
CA LEU A 93 3.79 -0.62 17.72
C LEU A 93 2.99 -1.77 18.33
N ARG A 94 2.99 -2.92 17.67
CA ARG A 94 2.27 -4.13 18.08
C ARG A 94 3.26 -5.18 18.56
N LEU A 95 2.99 -5.74 19.73
CA LEU A 95 3.80 -6.78 20.33
C LEU A 95 2.95 -7.99 20.68
N GLN A 96 3.43 -9.17 20.30
CA GLN A 96 2.87 -10.43 20.76
C GLN A 96 3.73 -10.93 21.94
N LEU A 97 3.14 -10.92 23.13
CA LEU A 97 3.85 -11.31 24.34
C LEU A 97 3.80 -12.83 24.50
N ALA A 98 4.96 -13.47 24.60
CA ALA A 98 5.07 -14.92 24.79
C ALA A 98 4.77 -15.36 26.25
N SER A 99 4.81 -14.43 27.20
CA SER A 99 4.55 -14.65 28.63
C SER A 99 4.00 -13.36 29.25
N PRO A 100 3.18 -13.42 30.32
CA PRO A 100 2.78 -12.22 31.04
C PRO A 100 4.01 -11.48 31.56
N LEU A 101 4.24 -10.29 31.03
CA LEU A 101 5.32 -9.43 31.49
C LEU A 101 5.06 -9.04 32.95
N GLY A 102 6.09 -9.10 33.79
CA GLY A 102 6.09 -8.58 35.16
C GLY A 102 6.11 -7.05 35.19
N LEU A 103 5.13 -6.41 34.56
CA LEU A 103 5.00 -4.96 34.52
C LEU A 103 4.56 -4.45 35.89
N SER A 104 5.41 -3.63 36.50
CA SER A 104 5.09 -2.97 37.77
C SER A 104 3.99 -1.93 37.54
N PRO A 105 2.82 -2.06 38.19
CA PRO A 105 1.76 -1.07 38.07
C PRO A 105 2.25 0.29 38.59
N GLY A 106 2.10 1.34 37.78
CA GLY A 106 2.45 2.72 38.15
C GLY A 106 3.82 3.20 37.67
N VAL A 107 4.68 2.33 37.14
CA VAL A 107 5.94 2.77 36.50
C VAL A 107 5.76 2.74 34.98
N PRO A 108 6.09 3.83 34.25
CA PRO A 108 5.94 3.87 32.80
C PRO A 108 6.97 2.99 32.09
N LEU A 109 6.63 2.54 30.89
CA LEU A 109 7.55 1.84 29.99
C LEU A 109 8.49 2.86 29.35
N SER A 110 9.78 2.58 29.30
CA SER A 110 10.77 3.32 28.54
C SER A 110 11.03 2.59 27.23
N ILE A 111 10.77 3.26 26.10
CA ILE A 111 10.85 2.65 24.76
C ILE A 111 11.89 3.39 23.93
N GLU A 112 12.86 2.64 23.41
CA GLU A 112 13.90 3.13 22.52
C GLU A 112 13.77 2.48 21.13
N ILE A 113 13.73 3.31 20.08
CA ILE A 113 13.61 2.86 18.69
C ILE A 113 14.87 3.24 17.92
N PHE A 114 15.46 2.25 17.25
CA PHE A 114 16.63 2.40 16.39
C PHE A 114 16.31 2.11 14.92
N HIS A 115 16.97 2.86 14.04
CA HIS A 115 17.15 2.47 12.66
C HIS A 115 18.38 1.57 12.52
N GLN A 116 18.21 0.40 11.93
CA GLN A 116 19.27 -0.53 11.57
C GLN A 116 19.11 -0.93 10.10
N PRO A 117 20.02 -0.54 9.19
CA PRO A 117 19.98 -1.02 7.81
C PRO A 117 20.10 -2.55 7.76
N LYS A 118 19.34 -3.21 6.89
CA LYS A 118 19.46 -4.66 6.69
C LYS A 118 20.81 -4.97 6.03
N LEU A 119 21.73 -5.60 6.78
CA LEU A 119 23.05 -5.98 6.27
C LEU A 119 22.93 -7.21 5.34
N GLU A 120 23.53 -7.13 4.16
CA GLU A 120 23.75 -8.27 3.25
C GLU A 120 24.49 -9.38 3.99
N ALA A 121 23.98 -10.62 3.93
CA ALA A 121 24.46 -11.76 4.74
C ALA A 121 25.90 -12.20 4.44
N ASP A 122 26.60 -11.57 3.49
CA ASP A 122 27.87 -12.05 2.93
C ASP A 122 29.06 -11.09 3.09
N ARG A 123 28.90 -9.99 3.84
CA ARG A 123 30.01 -9.02 4.08
C ARG A 123 30.04 -8.52 5.52
N ASP A 124 30.74 -9.29 6.37
CA ASP A 124 31.65 -8.88 7.48
C ASP A 124 31.50 -9.79 8.73
N PRO A 125 32.57 -10.40 9.28
CA PRO A 125 32.51 -11.30 10.45
C PRO A 125 32.38 -10.57 11.79
N ALA A 126 32.41 -9.24 11.82
CA ALA A 126 32.27 -8.47 13.04
C ALA A 126 30.77 -8.25 13.34
N GLY A 127 30.19 -9.07 14.22
CA GLY A 127 28.77 -9.06 14.60
C GLY A 127 28.27 -7.81 15.35
N CYS A 128 28.50 -6.63 14.80
CA CYS A 128 28.11 -5.34 15.34
C CYS A 128 27.42 -4.50 14.25
N PRO A 129 26.09 -4.59 14.12
CA PRO A 129 25.35 -3.80 13.14
C PRO A 129 25.35 -2.31 13.52
N GLU A 130 25.52 -1.42 12.54
CA GLU A 130 25.37 0.02 12.75
C GLU A 130 23.90 0.35 13.10
N ARG A 131 23.72 1.06 14.22
CA ARG A 131 22.40 1.51 14.70
C ARG A 131 22.39 3.02 14.84
N LEU A 132 21.32 3.64 14.35
CA LEU A 132 21.05 5.05 14.55
C LEU A 132 19.83 5.21 15.44
N ARG A 133 20.01 5.81 16.62
CA ARG A 133 18.89 6.06 17.53
C ARG A 133 17.93 7.03 16.88
N MET A 134 16.68 6.61 16.71
CA MET A 134 15.61 7.49 16.27
C MET A 134 15.02 8.18 17.49
N GLU A 135 14.36 7.44 18.37
CA GLU A 135 13.60 8.09 19.45
C GLU A 135 13.69 7.33 20.77
N LEU A 136 13.61 8.07 21.87
CA LEU A 136 13.50 7.54 23.23
C LEU A 136 12.35 8.25 23.93
N PHE A 137 11.33 7.49 24.32
CA PHE A 137 10.11 8.04 24.92
C PHE A 137 9.55 7.10 26.00
N THR A 138 8.63 7.62 26.80
CA THR A 138 7.96 6.82 27.84
C THR A 138 6.48 6.69 27.56
N VAL A 139 5.89 5.55 27.95
CA VAL A 139 4.48 5.24 27.76
C VAL A 139 3.88 4.77 29.07
N SER A 140 2.76 5.38 29.49
CA SER A 140 2.03 4.91 30.66
C SER A 140 1.24 3.64 30.33
N LEU A 141 1.09 2.75 31.31
CA LEU A 141 0.29 1.52 31.12
C LEU A 141 -1.17 1.82 30.73
N SER A 142 -1.69 3.01 31.06
CA SER A 142 -3.02 3.46 30.64
C SER A 142 -3.14 3.78 29.15
N GLN A 143 -2.03 4.05 28.46
CA GLN A 143 -1.99 4.28 27.00
C GLN A 143 -1.83 2.96 26.22
N VAL A 144 -1.61 1.85 26.92
CA VAL A 144 -1.50 0.53 26.32
C VAL A 144 -2.89 0.01 26.01
N THR A 145 -3.13 -0.35 24.76
CA THR A 145 -4.35 -1.02 24.35
C THR A 145 -4.07 -2.48 24.01
N PHE A 146 -5.09 -3.32 24.09
CA PHE A 146 -5.00 -4.73 23.70
C PHE A 146 -6.00 -5.00 22.59
N SER A 147 -5.51 -5.55 21.48
CA SER A 147 -6.34 -5.89 20.32
C SER A 147 -5.89 -7.21 19.74
N SER A 148 -6.83 -8.14 19.56
CA SER A 148 -6.60 -9.44 18.91
C SER A 148 -5.44 -10.26 19.48
N GLY A 149 -5.20 -10.18 20.79
CA GLY A 149 -4.10 -10.90 21.47
C GLY A 149 -2.74 -10.21 21.38
N SER A 150 -2.67 -8.99 20.86
CA SER A 150 -1.46 -8.16 20.84
C SER A 150 -1.60 -6.95 21.76
N MET A 151 -0.49 -6.59 22.38
CA MET A 151 -0.30 -5.30 23.01
C MET A 151 -0.06 -4.25 21.92
N VAL A 152 -0.77 -3.13 21.95
CA VAL A 152 -0.71 -2.07 20.95
C VAL A 152 -0.40 -0.75 21.62
N LEU A 153 0.63 -0.08 21.11
CA LEU A 153 1.15 1.19 21.58
C LEU A 153 1.06 2.22 20.46
N GLU A 154 0.39 3.35 20.70
CA GLU A 154 0.44 4.49 19.79
C GLU A 154 1.82 5.16 19.88
N VAL A 155 2.53 5.23 18.76
CA VAL A 155 3.88 5.80 18.64
C VAL A 155 3.96 6.93 17.59
N THR A 156 2.81 7.48 17.20
CA THR A 156 2.69 8.55 16.21
C THR A 156 3.52 9.78 16.57
N ARG A 157 3.30 10.37 17.75
CA ARG A 157 4.00 11.60 18.16
C ARG A 157 5.52 11.41 18.25
N PRO A 158 6.05 10.38 18.93
CA PRO A 158 7.48 10.09 18.95
C PRO A 158 8.10 9.99 17.54
N LEU A 159 7.46 9.26 16.62
CA LEU A 159 8.03 9.03 15.29
C LEU A 159 7.79 10.18 14.30
N SER A 160 6.79 11.04 14.53
CA SER A 160 6.42 12.12 13.61
C SER A 160 7.56 13.10 13.30
N LYS A 161 8.47 13.33 14.26
CA LYS A 161 9.62 14.22 14.08
C LYS A 161 10.59 13.70 13.01
N TRP A 162 10.83 12.39 13.01
CA TRP A 162 11.78 11.73 12.12
C TRP A 162 11.17 11.45 10.75
N LEU A 163 9.93 10.97 10.73
CA LEU A 163 9.27 10.52 9.51
C LEU A 163 8.88 11.68 8.57
N LYS A 164 8.77 12.92 9.08
CA LYS A 164 8.52 14.11 8.23
C LYS A 164 9.71 14.53 7.36
N HIS A 165 10.94 14.16 7.72
CA HIS A 165 12.16 14.58 7.01
C HIS A 165 13.26 13.50 7.01
N PRO A 166 13.05 12.33 6.37
CA PRO A 166 14.01 11.24 6.39
C PRO A 166 15.39 11.64 5.82
N GLY A 167 15.44 12.53 4.82
CA GLY A 167 16.69 13.01 4.22
C GLY A 167 17.59 13.86 5.12
N LYS A 168 17.07 14.47 6.21
CA LYS A 168 17.89 15.24 7.16
C LYS A 168 18.63 14.37 8.18
N LEU A 169 18.40 13.05 8.14
CA LEU A 169 18.97 12.06 9.04
C LEU A 169 20.46 11.82 8.78
N GLY A 170 20.91 11.95 7.52
CA GLY A 170 22.32 11.80 7.15
C GLY A 170 23.22 12.97 7.58
N GLU A 171 22.65 14.14 7.88
CA GLU A 171 23.42 15.38 8.12
C GLU A 171 23.49 15.79 9.60
N GLN A 172 22.59 15.28 10.46
CA GLN A 172 22.66 15.51 11.91
C GLN A 172 23.53 14.45 12.60
N LYS A 173 24.85 14.68 12.59
CA LYS A 173 25.77 14.02 13.53
C LYS A 173 25.38 14.31 14.97
N PRO A 174 25.55 13.31 15.86
CA PRO A 174 26.25 13.56 17.11
C PRO A 174 27.46 12.62 17.25
N LYS A 175 28.60 13.21 17.61
CA LYS A 175 29.67 12.51 18.31
C LYS A 175 29.12 12.04 19.68
N LEU A 176 28.44 10.89 19.76
CA LEU A 176 28.28 10.18 21.03
C LEU A 176 27.95 8.70 20.79
N ALA A 177 28.87 7.84 21.27
CA ALA A 177 28.82 6.39 21.38
C ALA A 177 28.57 5.57 20.08
N ARG A 178 29.66 5.29 19.35
CA ARG A 178 29.83 3.99 18.68
C ARG A 178 29.77 2.88 19.74
N GLY A 179 28.57 2.40 20.06
CA GLY A 179 28.37 1.29 20.99
C GLY A 179 28.08 0.02 20.20
N CYS A 180 29.01 -0.94 20.22
CA CYS A 180 28.71 -2.29 19.76
C CYS A 180 27.87 -3.02 20.81
N TRP A 181 26.69 -3.45 20.43
CA TRP A 181 25.83 -4.28 21.26
C TRP A 181 25.96 -5.74 20.81
N PRO A 182 26.46 -6.65 21.66
CA PRO A 182 26.49 -8.07 21.37
C PRO A 182 25.06 -8.60 21.20
N ARG A 183 24.82 -9.36 20.14
CA ARG A 183 23.54 -10.01 19.85
C ARG A 183 23.12 -10.92 21.04
N PRO A 184 21.96 -10.69 21.68
CA PRO A 184 21.46 -11.63 22.69
C PRO A 184 21.11 -12.98 22.03
N PRO A 185 21.30 -14.13 22.71
CA PRO A 185 21.16 -15.45 22.07
C PRO A 185 19.73 -15.83 21.67
N THR A 186 18.69 -15.12 22.13
CA THR A 186 17.29 -15.37 21.75
C THR A 186 16.44 -14.12 22.01
N PRO A 187 15.61 -13.65 21.06
CA PRO A 187 14.74 -12.51 21.31
C PRO A 187 13.60 -12.88 22.28
N PRO A 188 13.31 -12.07 23.32
CA PRO A 188 12.28 -12.35 24.32
C PRO A 188 10.84 -12.15 23.81
N ALA A 189 10.65 -11.57 22.63
CA ALA A 189 9.34 -11.38 22.01
C ALA A 189 9.31 -11.94 20.58
N SER A 190 8.30 -12.76 20.31
CA SER A 190 7.92 -13.15 18.96
C SER A 190 7.12 -12.03 18.31
N ASN A 191 7.36 -11.73 17.02
CA ASN A 191 6.48 -10.90 16.18
C ASN A 191 6.23 -9.44 16.66
N VAL A 192 7.30 -8.67 16.91
CA VAL A 192 7.18 -7.21 17.09
C VAL A 192 7.04 -6.51 15.73
N LEU A 193 5.97 -5.74 15.57
CA LEU A 193 5.63 -5.04 14.34
C LEU A 193 5.41 -3.56 14.59
N LEU A 194 6.01 -2.73 13.73
CA LEU A 194 5.69 -1.31 13.64
C LEU A 194 4.88 -1.08 12.38
N LEU A 195 3.69 -0.50 12.55
CA LEU A 195 2.79 -0.13 11.45
C LEU A 195 2.78 1.38 11.31
N LEU A 196 3.04 1.84 10.09
CA LEU A 196 3.05 3.25 9.73
C LEU A 196 1.92 3.49 8.74
N TYR A 197 1.06 4.46 9.05
CA TYR A 197 -0.04 4.91 8.22
C TYR A 197 0.29 6.31 7.77
N SER A 198 0.49 6.47 6.47
CA SER A 198 0.94 7.71 5.88
C SER A 198 0.07 8.11 4.70
N ASN A 199 0.04 9.41 4.46
CA ASN A 199 -0.65 10.01 3.33
C ASN A 199 0.36 10.61 2.36
N LEU A 200 0.07 10.46 1.08
CA LEU A 200 0.80 11.15 0.02
C LEU A 200 0.41 12.64 0.02
N PRO A 201 1.34 13.54 -0.33
CA PRO A 201 1.02 14.93 -0.55
C PRO A 201 -0.07 15.10 -1.63
N PRO A 202 -0.94 16.12 -1.55
CA PRO A 202 -2.04 16.31 -2.51
C PRO A 202 -1.61 16.39 -3.98
N GLU A 203 -0.43 16.99 -4.24
CA GLU A 203 0.15 17.07 -5.59
C GLU A 203 0.48 15.69 -6.15
N GLN A 204 1.02 14.83 -5.29
CA GLN A 204 1.39 13.47 -5.65
C GLN A 204 0.15 12.58 -5.81
N ARG A 205 -0.90 12.76 -4.98
CA ARG A 205 -2.21 12.09 -5.22
C ARG A 205 -2.81 12.45 -6.57
N ARG A 206 -2.69 13.70 -7.02
CA ARG A 206 -3.22 14.17 -8.32
C ARG A 206 -2.46 13.63 -9.52
N LEU A 207 -1.18 13.31 -9.36
CA LEU A 207 -0.33 12.73 -10.39
C LEU A 207 -0.36 11.19 -10.42
N GLY A 208 -1.20 10.54 -9.61
CA GLY A 208 -1.21 9.07 -9.48
C GLY A 208 0.03 8.53 -8.76
N GLY A 209 0.58 9.32 -7.84
CA GLY A 209 1.97 9.28 -7.35
C GLY A 209 2.41 8.15 -6.44
N ALA A 210 1.85 6.96 -6.63
CA ALA A 210 2.52 5.69 -6.35
C ALA A 210 2.38 4.84 -7.62
N THR A 211 3.30 5.04 -8.58
CA THR A 211 3.40 4.12 -9.71
C THR A 211 3.87 2.78 -9.14
N LEU A 212 3.11 1.71 -9.40
CA LEU A 212 3.54 0.33 -9.09
C LEU A 212 4.91 0.04 -9.69
N LEU A 213 5.26 0.74 -10.78
CA LEU A 213 6.57 0.73 -11.40
C LEU A 213 7.66 1.23 -10.43
N TRP A 214 7.51 2.41 -9.82
CA TRP A 214 8.47 2.91 -8.83
C TRP A 214 8.57 1.99 -7.60
N GLU A 215 7.44 1.50 -7.08
CA GLU A 215 7.45 0.57 -5.95
C GLU A 215 8.14 -0.75 -6.30
N ALA A 216 7.91 -1.26 -7.52
CA ALA A 216 8.57 -2.45 -8.02
C ALA A 216 10.08 -2.23 -8.12
N GLU A 217 10.53 -1.13 -8.75
CA GLU A 217 11.95 -0.81 -8.98
C GLU A 217 12.72 -0.48 -7.70
N SER A 218 12.06 0.18 -6.73
CA SER A 218 12.68 0.58 -5.46
C SER A 218 12.63 -0.51 -4.38
N SER A 219 11.86 -1.59 -4.59
CA SER A 219 11.82 -2.69 -3.64
C SER A 219 13.14 -3.46 -3.61
N TRP A 220 13.57 -3.95 -2.43
CA TRP A 220 14.64 -4.96 -2.29
C TRP A 220 14.45 -6.17 -3.23
N ARG A 221 13.18 -6.49 -3.56
CA ARG A 221 12.83 -7.53 -4.52
C ARG A 221 13.09 -7.17 -5.97
N ALA A 222 13.40 -5.93 -6.35
CA ALA A 222 13.93 -5.61 -7.67
C ALA A 222 15.37 -6.15 -7.84
N GLN A 223 16.15 -6.15 -6.75
CA GLN A 223 17.51 -6.70 -6.72
C GLN A 223 17.51 -8.23 -6.66
N GLU A 224 16.66 -8.85 -5.83
CA GLU A 224 16.44 -10.32 -5.87
C GLU A 224 15.72 -10.75 -7.15
N GLY A 225 14.84 -9.89 -7.66
CA GLY A 225 14.06 -10.00 -8.87
C GLY A 225 14.75 -9.39 -10.09
N GLN A 226 16.04 -9.69 -10.24
CA GLN A 226 16.45 -10.30 -11.51
C GLN A 226 15.60 -11.57 -11.72
N LEU A 227 14.31 -11.37 -12.00
CA LEU A 227 13.31 -12.36 -12.36
C LEU A 227 13.89 -13.15 -13.51
N PHE A 228 14.51 -14.29 -13.19
CA PHE A 228 15.27 -15.08 -14.14
C PHE A 228 16.29 -14.24 -14.91
N GLN A 229 17.41 -13.87 -14.27
CA GLN A 229 18.61 -13.63 -15.05
C GLN A 229 18.74 -14.77 -16.07
N GLU A 230 18.81 -14.39 -17.35
CA GLU A 230 18.85 -15.21 -18.54
C GLU A 230 20.04 -16.19 -18.55
N LYS A 231 20.07 -17.14 -17.62
CA LYS A 231 20.89 -18.33 -17.72
C LYS A 231 20.11 -19.36 -18.50
N GLY A 232 20.10 -19.17 -19.81
CA GLY A 232 19.82 -20.24 -20.76
C GLY A 232 18.52 -20.14 -21.54
N ARG A 233 18.36 -19.09 -22.35
CA ARG A 233 17.71 -19.14 -23.67
C ARG A 233 18.03 -17.85 -24.41
N ARG A 234 18.80 -17.94 -25.48
CA ARG A 234 19.04 -16.83 -26.41
C ARG A 234 17.70 -16.45 -27.04
N HIS A 235 17.00 -15.48 -26.47
CA HIS A 235 15.88 -14.87 -27.16
C HIS A 235 16.41 -14.13 -28.40
N PRO A 236 15.67 -14.14 -29.53
CA PRO A 236 16.06 -13.37 -30.70
C PRO A 236 16.24 -11.92 -30.27
N ARG A 237 17.35 -11.29 -30.68
CA ARG A 237 17.59 -9.85 -30.51
C ARG A 237 16.32 -9.13 -30.99
N HIS A 238 15.46 -8.73 -30.07
CA HIS A 238 14.38 -7.82 -30.41
C HIS A 238 15.10 -6.53 -30.75
N HIS A 239 15.04 -6.14 -32.03
CA HIS A 239 15.42 -4.81 -32.43
C HIS A 239 14.64 -3.85 -31.53
N LEU A 240 15.34 -3.12 -30.66
CA LEU A 240 14.74 -1.98 -30.00
C LEU A 240 14.15 -1.12 -31.12
N PRO A 241 12.83 -0.86 -31.12
CA PRO A 241 12.23 0.01 -32.11
C PRO A 241 13.01 1.32 -32.12
N ASP A 242 13.26 1.86 -33.30
CA ASP A 242 13.80 3.22 -33.39
C ASP A 242 12.91 4.14 -32.51
N ARG A 243 13.49 5.11 -31.80
CA ARG A 243 12.72 6.00 -30.93
C ARG A 243 11.61 6.73 -31.70
N SER A 244 11.75 6.82 -33.03
CA SER A 244 10.72 7.34 -33.93
C SER A 244 9.45 6.47 -34.05
N GLN A 245 9.53 5.18 -33.72
CA GLN A 245 8.41 4.23 -33.76
C GLN A 245 7.69 4.10 -32.41
N LEU A 246 8.30 4.61 -31.32
CA LEU A 246 7.71 4.57 -29.99
C LEU A 246 6.59 5.61 -29.85
N CYS A 247 5.67 5.33 -28.91
CA CYS A 247 4.54 6.19 -28.60
C CYS A 247 4.95 7.67 -28.43
N ARG A 248 4.40 8.54 -29.26
CA ARG A 248 4.71 9.97 -29.29
C ARG A 248 3.57 10.80 -29.84
N ARG A 249 3.63 12.09 -29.55
CA ARG A 249 2.74 13.09 -30.13
C ARG A 249 3.22 13.50 -31.52
N VAL A 250 2.34 13.41 -32.51
CA VAL A 250 2.60 13.80 -33.90
C VAL A 250 1.63 14.90 -34.34
N LYS A 251 2.01 15.69 -35.35
CA LYS A 251 1.15 16.74 -35.91
C LYS A 251 -0.07 16.11 -36.59
N PHE A 252 -1.23 16.71 -36.34
CA PHE A 252 -2.50 16.35 -36.96
C PHE A 252 -3.30 17.63 -37.18
N GLN A 253 -3.29 18.10 -38.43
CA GLN A 253 -3.98 19.33 -38.81
C GLN A 253 -5.45 19.03 -39.09
N VAL A 254 -6.33 19.75 -38.40
CA VAL A 254 -7.76 19.77 -38.67
C VAL A 254 -8.06 21.03 -39.46
N ASP A 255 -8.73 20.87 -40.59
CA ASP A 255 -9.29 21.96 -41.38
C ASP A 255 -10.80 21.79 -41.43
N PHE A 256 -11.51 22.77 -40.86
CA PHE A 256 -12.97 22.72 -40.77
C PHE A 256 -13.64 22.84 -42.13
N ASN A 257 -12.98 23.43 -43.13
CA ASN A 257 -13.51 23.47 -44.49
C ASN A 257 -13.55 22.07 -45.10
N LEU A 258 -12.51 21.24 -44.85
CA LEU A 258 -12.43 19.89 -45.40
C LEU A 258 -13.48 18.94 -44.83
N ILE A 259 -13.93 19.16 -43.59
CA ILE A 259 -14.98 18.34 -42.94
C ILE A 259 -16.38 18.96 -43.07
N GLY A 260 -16.53 20.01 -43.89
CA GLY A 260 -17.83 20.65 -44.15
C GLY A 260 -18.33 21.57 -43.04
N TRP A 261 -17.51 21.87 -42.04
CA TRP A 261 -17.87 22.73 -40.90
C TRP A 261 -17.44 24.19 -41.06
N GLY A 262 -16.66 24.47 -42.12
CA GLY A 262 -16.12 25.80 -42.39
C GLY A 262 -17.17 26.89 -42.62
N ALA A 263 -18.42 26.53 -42.95
CA ALA A 263 -19.51 27.49 -43.13
C ALA A 263 -20.00 28.10 -41.80
N TRP A 264 -20.01 27.32 -40.72
CA TRP A 264 -20.55 27.75 -39.43
C TRP A 264 -19.45 28.04 -38.39
N ILE A 265 -18.26 27.45 -38.52
CA ILE A 265 -17.09 27.81 -37.69
C ILE A 265 -16.40 29.03 -38.29
N ILE A 266 -16.40 30.17 -37.58
CA ILE A 266 -15.77 31.41 -38.02
C ILE A 266 -14.25 31.37 -37.78
N TYR A 267 -13.82 30.98 -36.58
CA TYR A 267 -12.40 30.90 -36.22
C TYR A 267 -12.14 29.87 -35.09
N PRO A 268 -11.01 29.15 -35.10
CA PRO A 268 -10.06 29.05 -36.22
C PRO A 268 -10.62 28.22 -37.36
N LYS A 269 -10.21 28.50 -38.60
CA LYS A 269 -10.56 27.65 -39.77
C LYS A 269 -9.76 26.36 -39.82
N GLN A 270 -8.53 26.41 -39.29
CA GLN A 270 -7.63 25.26 -39.19
C GLN A 270 -6.84 25.33 -37.88
N TYR A 271 -6.54 24.19 -37.29
CA TYR A 271 -5.67 24.11 -36.12
C TYR A 271 -4.97 22.75 -36.04
N ASN A 272 -3.86 22.70 -35.31
CA ASN A 272 -3.16 21.44 -35.06
C ASN A 272 -3.73 20.79 -33.80
N ALA A 273 -4.58 19.78 -33.99
CA ALA A 273 -5.12 18.98 -32.89
C ALA A 273 -4.07 18.07 -32.28
N TYR A 274 -3.03 17.72 -33.05
CA TYR A 274 -2.09 16.63 -32.75
C TYR A 274 -2.80 15.29 -32.54
N ARG A 275 -2.04 14.20 -32.60
CA ARG A 275 -2.54 12.87 -32.24
C ARG A 275 -1.41 12.03 -31.67
N CYS A 276 -1.77 10.96 -30.97
CA CYS A 276 -0.81 9.99 -30.46
C CYS A 276 -0.60 8.88 -31.50
N GLU A 277 0.65 8.50 -31.72
CA GLU A 277 1.06 7.46 -32.66
C GLU A 277 2.31 6.76 -32.16
N GLY A 278 2.43 5.47 -32.48
CA GLY A 278 3.59 4.64 -32.18
C GLY A 278 3.24 3.45 -31.32
N GLU A 279 4.24 2.59 -31.11
CA GLU A 279 4.12 1.39 -30.32
C GLU A 279 4.55 1.64 -28.87
N CYS A 280 3.87 0.96 -27.95
CA CYS A 280 4.22 0.98 -26.53
C CYS A 280 5.18 -0.18 -26.20
N PRO A 281 6.33 0.10 -25.57
CA PRO A 281 7.28 -0.95 -25.19
C PRO A 281 6.70 -1.86 -24.11
N ASN A 282 7.19 -3.10 -24.05
CA ASN A 282 6.79 -4.09 -23.04
C ASN A 282 8.06 -4.63 -22.34
N PRO A 283 8.30 -4.29 -21.05
CA PRO A 283 7.44 -3.49 -20.20
C PRO A 283 7.52 -2.00 -20.54
N VAL A 284 6.49 -1.24 -20.16
CA VAL A 284 6.46 0.21 -20.35
C VAL A 284 7.20 0.91 -19.22
N GLY A 285 7.98 1.94 -19.55
CA GLY A 285 8.68 2.80 -18.59
C GLY A 285 7.88 4.05 -18.19
N GLU A 286 8.32 4.75 -17.15
CA GLU A 286 7.67 5.96 -16.63
C GLU A 286 7.61 7.09 -17.67
N GLU A 287 8.55 7.13 -18.62
CA GLU A 287 8.61 8.12 -19.69
C GLU A 287 7.39 8.10 -20.62
N PHE A 288 6.59 7.03 -20.58
CA PHE A 288 5.34 6.88 -21.32
C PHE A 288 4.10 7.08 -20.46
N HIS A 289 4.24 7.64 -19.25
CA HIS A 289 3.14 7.97 -18.33
C HIS A 289 2.08 6.86 -18.18
N PRO A 290 2.48 5.59 -17.93
CA PRO A 290 1.53 4.50 -17.83
C PRO A 290 0.70 4.60 -16.55
N THR A 291 -0.56 4.19 -16.61
CA THR A 291 -1.30 3.86 -15.39
C THR A 291 -0.74 2.58 -14.76
N ASN A 292 -1.03 2.35 -13.48
CA ASN A 292 -0.73 1.07 -12.82
C ASN A 292 -1.31 -0.13 -13.58
N HIS A 293 -2.52 0.02 -14.15
CA HIS A 293 -3.14 -1.00 -15.00
C HIS A 293 -2.32 -1.25 -16.28
N ALA A 294 -1.95 -0.19 -17.00
CA ALA A 294 -1.15 -0.27 -18.22
C ALA A 294 0.23 -0.89 -17.97
N TYR A 295 0.87 -0.54 -16.85
CA TYR A 295 2.14 -1.12 -16.44
C TYR A 295 2.03 -2.64 -16.23
N ILE A 296 1.04 -3.09 -15.45
CA ILE A 296 0.79 -4.52 -15.23
C ILE A 296 0.44 -5.24 -16.54
N GLN A 297 -0.36 -4.63 -17.41
CA GLN A 297 -0.66 -5.19 -18.72
C GLN A 297 0.60 -5.35 -19.58
N SER A 298 1.53 -4.38 -19.54
CA SER A 298 2.82 -4.47 -20.26
C SER A 298 3.71 -5.61 -19.75
N LEU A 299 3.69 -5.87 -18.43
CA LEU A 299 4.39 -7.00 -17.82
C LEU A 299 3.74 -8.32 -18.25
N LEU A 300 2.41 -8.42 -18.18
CA LEU A 300 1.67 -9.58 -18.68
C LEU A 300 1.91 -9.79 -20.17
N LYS A 301 2.01 -8.74 -20.97
CA LYS A 301 2.32 -8.84 -22.39
C LYS A 301 3.71 -9.43 -22.62
N ARG A 302 4.71 -9.01 -21.83
CA ARG A 302 6.08 -9.54 -21.90
C ARG A 302 6.17 -11.02 -21.53
N TYR A 303 5.52 -11.43 -20.44
CA TYR A 303 5.64 -12.79 -19.90
C TYR A 303 4.57 -13.77 -20.40
N GLN A 304 3.40 -13.29 -20.81
CA GLN A 304 2.24 -14.07 -21.26
C GLN A 304 1.57 -13.41 -22.50
N PRO A 305 2.27 -13.32 -23.65
CA PRO A 305 1.89 -12.47 -24.78
C PRO A 305 0.55 -12.80 -25.45
N HIS A 306 0.03 -14.01 -25.25
CA HIS A 306 -1.25 -14.47 -25.81
C HIS A 306 -2.47 -14.16 -24.92
N ARG A 307 -2.25 -13.73 -23.67
CA ARG A 307 -3.34 -13.45 -22.73
C ARG A 307 -3.86 -12.02 -22.81
N VAL A 308 -3.00 -11.09 -23.23
CA VAL A 308 -3.31 -9.65 -23.24
C VAL A 308 -2.79 -8.98 -24.53
N PRO A 309 -3.48 -7.94 -25.03
CA PRO A 309 -2.93 -7.07 -26.05
C PRO A 309 -1.81 -6.17 -25.48
N SER A 310 -0.99 -5.58 -26.35
CA SER A 310 -0.08 -4.50 -25.95
C SER A 310 -0.88 -3.27 -25.50
N THR A 311 -0.30 -2.45 -24.64
CA THR A 311 -0.87 -1.14 -24.28
C THR A 311 -0.95 -0.23 -25.50
N CYS A 312 -1.92 0.68 -25.51
CA CYS A 312 -2.18 1.57 -26.64
C CYS A 312 -1.56 2.95 -26.42
N CYS A 313 -1.03 3.55 -27.50
CA CYS A 313 -0.55 4.93 -27.45
C CYS A 313 -1.74 5.91 -27.54
N ALA A 314 -2.02 6.61 -26.45
CA ALA A 314 -3.21 7.46 -26.30
C ALA A 314 -2.89 8.81 -25.63
N PRO A 315 -3.74 9.85 -25.80
CA PRO A 315 -3.57 11.12 -25.11
C PRO A 315 -3.68 10.94 -23.59
N VAL A 316 -2.69 11.44 -22.85
CA VAL A 316 -2.72 11.49 -21.37
C VAL A 316 -2.95 12.92 -20.87
N LYS A 317 -2.74 13.91 -21.73
CA LYS A 317 -3.05 15.31 -21.44
C LYS A 317 -3.53 16.04 -22.67
N THR A 318 -4.58 16.80 -22.48
CA THR A 318 -5.26 17.58 -23.52
C THR A 318 -5.50 19.00 -23.02
N ARG A 319 -5.60 19.94 -23.96
CA ARG A 319 -5.96 21.34 -23.69
C ARG A 319 -7.20 21.76 -24.48
N PRO A 320 -7.96 22.75 -23.97
CA PRO A 320 -9.10 23.28 -24.68
C PRO A 320 -8.71 24.07 -25.94
N LEU A 321 -9.67 24.22 -26.85
CA LEU A 321 -9.62 25.14 -27.99
C LEU A 321 -10.78 26.13 -27.89
N SER A 322 -10.45 27.42 -27.99
CA SER A 322 -11.44 28.50 -28.14
C SER A 322 -11.94 28.54 -29.57
N MET A 323 -13.25 28.47 -29.77
CA MET A 323 -13.89 28.49 -31.08
C MET A 323 -14.93 29.60 -31.15
N LEU A 324 -14.91 30.35 -32.26
CA LEU A 324 -15.91 31.32 -32.65
C LEU A 324 -16.77 30.70 -33.75
N TYR A 325 -18.06 30.54 -33.53
CA TYR A 325 -18.96 29.88 -34.49
C TYR A 325 -20.37 30.48 -34.47
N VAL A 326 -21.14 30.19 -35.52
CA VAL A 326 -22.54 30.59 -35.64
C VAL A 326 -23.43 29.44 -35.20
N ASP A 327 -24.31 29.70 -34.24
CA ASP A 327 -25.38 28.79 -33.85
C ASP A 327 -26.72 29.53 -33.82
N ASN A 328 -27.73 29.01 -34.52
CA ASN A 328 -29.08 29.58 -34.55
C ASN A 328 -29.10 31.10 -34.84
N GLY A 329 -28.25 31.56 -35.76
CA GLY A 329 -28.12 32.97 -36.15
C GLY A 329 -27.36 33.87 -35.14
N ARG A 330 -26.84 33.31 -34.05
CA ARG A 330 -26.02 34.00 -33.05
C ARG A 330 -24.55 33.61 -33.19
N VAL A 331 -23.66 34.57 -32.96
CA VAL A 331 -22.21 34.34 -32.92
C VAL A 331 -21.81 34.02 -31.48
N LEU A 332 -21.19 32.87 -31.26
CA LEU A 332 -20.77 32.38 -29.95
C LEU A 332 -19.25 32.20 -29.91
N LEU A 333 -18.64 32.57 -28.77
CA LEU A 333 -17.26 32.25 -28.42
C LEU A 333 -17.27 31.27 -27.25
N GLU A 334 -16.76 30.07 -27.46
CA GLU A 334 -16.76 29.02 -26.44
C GLU A 334 -15.41 28.29 -26.37
N HIS A 335 -15.07 27.77 -25.19
CA HIS A 335 -13.86 26.99 -24.95
C HIS A 335 -14.20 25.51 -24.82
N HIS A 336 -13.94 24.74 -25.87
CA HIS A 336 -14.21 23.30 -25.87
C HIS A 336 -13.01 22.54 -25.32
N LYS A 337 -13.24 21.72 -24.31
CA LYS A 337 -12.22 20.87 -23.68
C LYS A 337 -11.78 19.75 -24.62
N ASP A 338 -10.59 19.20 -24.35
CA ASP A 338 -10.10 17.98 -25.00
C ASP A 338 -9.90 18.05 -26.53
N MET A 339 -9.67 19.26 -27.06
CA MET A 339 -9.55 19.50 -28.50
C MET A 339 -8.13 19.34 -29.05
N ILE A 340 -7.10 19.51 -28.20
CA ILE A 340 -5.70 19.50 -28.62
C ILE A 340 -4.87 18.63 -27.68
N VAL A 341 -4.19 17.63 -28.24
CA VAL A 341 -3.29 16.75 -27.49
C VAL A 341 -2.02 17.50 -27.10
N GLU A 342 -1.70 17.50 -25.81
CA GLU A 342 -0.46 18.05 -25.26
C GLU A 342 0.59 16.94 -25.05
N GLU A 343 0.17 15.81 -24.48
CA GLU A 343 1.05 14.71 -24.08
C GLU A 343 0.41 13.35 -24.43
N CYS A 344 1.24 12.39 -24.83
CA CYS A 344 0.85 11.01 -25.14
C CYS A 344 1.48 10.06 -24.13
N GLY A 345 0.81 8.93 -23.89
CA GLY A 345 1.32 7.87 -23.03
C GLY A 345 0.74 6.51 -23.43
N CYS A 346 1.12 5.49 -22.67
CA CYS A 346 0.77 4.09 -22.93
C CYS A 346 -0.24 3.60 -21.90
N LEU A 347 -1.47 3.35 -22.35
CA LEU A 347 -2.63 3.01 -21.51
C LEU A 347 -3.14 1.58 -21.71
#